data_AF-A0A938S6V4-F1
#
_entry.id   AF-A0A938S6V4-F1
#
_cell.length_a   1.000
_cell.length_b   1.000
_cell.length_c   1.000
_cell.angle_alpha   90.00
_cell.angle_beta   90.00
_cell.angle_gamma   90.00
#
_symmetry.space_group_name_H-M   'P 1'
#
loop_
_entity.id
_entity.type
_entity.pdbx_description
1 polymer ?
#
loop_
_entity_poly.entity_id
_entity_poly.type
_entity_poly.pdbx_seq_one_letter_code
_entity_poly.pdbx_strand_id
1 'polypeptide(L)'
;MALPRSARHRPPVASKNDAEDPRERNGVRRTLTLNGTAFISAESPLSPADGPFSVLAWIKGGAPGQTILAQGSGANWLATDALTGALMTELSRGGRAAVALLSEAVVTDGNWHRIAFTWDGRSRRLYVDGVLAAKDAQDSLAASSANLVVRAGKTMAPGTFWSGRIDDVRIYRRAVKP
;
A
#
# COMPACT_ATOMS: atom_id res chain seq x y z
N MET A 1 45.67 -25.82 43.31
CA MET A 1 44.38 -26.15 42.65
C MET A 1 43.45 -24.96 42.85
N ALA A 2 43.28 -24.11 41.85
CA ALA A 2 42.47 -22.90 41.91
C ALA A 2 41.55 -22.87 40.67
N LEU A 3 40.25 -22.74 40.87
CA LEU A 3 39.23 -22.71 39.80
C LEU A 3 39.13 -21.30 39.20
N PRO A 4 38.93 -21.14 37.88
CA PRO A 4 38.69 -19.82 37.30
C PRO A 4 37.23 -19.38 37.47
N ARG A 5 37.02 -18.09 37.79
CA ARG A 5 35.70 -17.47 37.86
C ARG A 5 35.18 -17.15 36.44
N SER A 6 34.03 -17.70 36.12
CA SER A 6 33.27 -17.45 34.88
C SER A 6 32.87 -15.97 34.77
N ALA A 7 33.24 -15.34 33.64
CA ALA A 7 32.80 -14.00 33.27
C ALA A 7 31.37 -14.06 32.74
N ARG A 8 30.43 -13.36 33.40
CA ARG A 8 29.05 -13.24 32.92
C ARG A 8 29.03 -12.30 31.71
N HIS A 9 28.65 -12.85 30.56
CA HIS A 9 28.38 -12.10 29.34
C HIS A 9 27.14 -11.22 29.57
N ARG A 10 27.31 -9.89 29.55
CA ARG A 10 26.19 -8.93 29.50
C ARG A 10 25.60 -9.01 28.08
N PRO A 11 24.28 -9.25 27.90
CA PRO A 11 23.68 -9.15 26.58
C PRO A 11 23.75 -7.70 26.07
N PRO A 12 23.89 -7.48 24.76
CA PRO A 12 23.94 -6.15 24.19
C PRO A 12 22.63 -5.40 24.42
N VAL A 13 22.74 -4.13 24.79
CA VAL A 13 21.62 -3.19 24.90
C VAL A 13 21.10 -2.94 23.48
N ALA A 14 19.83 -3.26 23.21
CA ALA A 14 19.18 -2.97 21.94
C ALA A 14 19.21 -1.46 21.66
N SER A 15 19.56 -1.08 20.43
CA SER A 15 19.67 0.32 20.01
C SER A 15 18.29 0.95 19.86
N LYS A 16 18.18 2.21 20.27
CA LYS A 16 16.97 3.02 20.44
C LYS A 16 16.25 3.44 19.13
N ASN A 17 16.29 2.63 18.07
CA ASN A 17 15.66 2.91 16.77
C ASN A 17 14.42 2.04 16.47
N ASP A 18 14.02 1.18 17.41
CA ASP A 18 12.73 0.48 17.32
C ASP A 18 11.62 1.43 17.78
N ALA A 19 11.09 2.24 16.87
CA ALA A 19 9.78 2.83 17.09
C ALA A 19 8.79 1.67 17.26
N GLU A 20 8.44 1.35 18.52
CA GLU A 20 7.53 0.26 18.87
C GLU A 20 6.23 0.40 18.05
N ASP A 21 5.91 -0.62 17.25
CA ASP A 21 4.63 -0.73 16.56
C ASP A 21 3.52 -0.76 17.62
N PRO A 22 2.60 0.24 17.68
CA PRO A 22 1.54 0.27 18.68
C PRO A 22 0.61 -0.96 18.61
N ARG A 23 0.71 -1.77 17.55
CA ARG A 23 -0.11 -2.96 17.30
C ARG A 23 0.60 -4.29 17.64
N GLU A 24 1.85 -4.26 18.11
CA GLU A 24 2.54 -5.45 18.62
C GLU A 24 2.21 -5.76 20.10
N ARG A 25 1.46 -4.88 20.78
CA ARG A 25 1.21 -4.99 22.24
C ARG A 25 0.27 -6.11 22.70
N ASN A 26 -0.66 -6.62 21.89
CA ASN A 26 -1.72 -7.53 22.38
C ASN A 26 -1.89 -8.78 21.50
N GLY A 27 -1.15 -9.85 21.84
CA GLY A 27 -1.03 -11.11 21.11
C GLY A 27 -2.30 -11.73 20.52
N VAL A 28 -2.05 -12.49 19.43
CA VAL A 28 -2.96 -13.20 18.50
C VAL A 28 -3.44 -12.35 17.32
N ARG A 29 -2.54 -12.13 16.36
CA ARG A 29 -2.93 -11.77 14.99
C ARG A 29 -3.34 -13.02 14.21
N ARG A 30 -4.55 -13.02 13.65
CA ARG A 30 -4.91 -13.86 12.50
C ARG A 30 -4.43 -13.14 11.24
N THR A 31 -3.12 -13.14 11.00
CA THR A 31 -2.55 -12.57 9.77
C THR A 31 -2.62 -13.62 8.67
N LEU A 32 -3.20 -13.26 7.52
CA LEU A 32 -3.03 -14.03 6.30
C LEU A 32 -1.65 -13.73 5.72
N THR A 33 -0.73 -14.70 5.80
CA THR A 33 0.59 -14.59 5.17
C THR A 33 0.51 -15.12 3.75
N LEU A 34 0.83 -14.26 2.78
CA LEU A 34 0.92 -14.62 1.37
C LEU A 34 2.40 -14.59 0.96
N ASN A 35 2.88 -15.62 0.26
CA ASN A 35 4.28 -15.74 -0.19
C ASN A 35 4.38 -15.69 -1.72
N GLY A 36 5.56 -15.37 -2.25
CA GLY A 36 5.84 -15.36 -3.70
C GLY A 36 4.80 -14.55 -4.50
N THR A 37 4.19 -15.20 -5.49
CA THR A 37 3.19 -14.63 -6.39
C THR A 37 1.74 -14.83 -5.91
N ALA A 38 1.50 -15.29 -4.68
CA ALA A 38 0.13 -15.46 -4.18
C ALA A 38 -0.58 -14.10 -4.04
N PHE A 39 -1.87 -14.02 -4.37
CA PHE A 39 -2.65 -12.79 -4.28
C PHE A 39 -4.10 -13.10 -3.91
N ILE A 40 -4.86 -12.06 -3.55
CA ILE A 40 -6.30 -12.17 -3.30
C ILE A 40 -7.02 -11.50 -4.47
N SER A 41 -8.02 -12.18 -5.03
CA SER A 41 -8.94 -11.62 -6.02
C SER A 41 -10.36 -11.77 -5.50
N ALA A 42 -11.11 -10.68 -5.52
CA ALA A 42 -12.51 -10.64 -5.09
C ALA A 42 -13.31 -9.72 -6.00
N GLU A 43 -14.63 -9.89 -6.01
CA GLU A 43 -15.52 -8.97 -6.71
C GLU A 43 -15.27 -7.53 -6.23
N SER A 44 -15.16 -6.59 -7.19
CA SER A 44 -14.97 -5.19 -6.82
C SER A 44 -16.26 -4.62 -6.26
N PRO A 45 -16.24 -3.95 -5.10
CA PRO A 45 -17.44 -3.32 -4.58
C PRO A 45 -17.90 -2.17 -5.47
N LEU A 46 -17.03 -1.50 -6.24
CA LEU A 46 -17.38 -0.32 -7.02
C LEU A 46 -16.62 -0.25 -8.36
N SER A 47 -17.20 0.45 -9.34
CA SER A 47 -16.44 0.97 -10.48
C SER A 47 -15.90 2.37 -10.13
N PRO A 48 -14.62 2.69 -10.45
CA PRO A 48 -14.05 4.01 -10.13
C PRO A 48 -14.79 5.19 -10.75
N ALA A 49 -15.55 4.97 -11.83
CA ALA A 49 -16.32 6.00 -12.52
C ALA A 49 -17.66 6.31 -11.84
N ASP A 50 -18.15 5.45 -10.93
CA ASP A 50 -19.52 5.52 -10.40
C ASP A 50 -19.72 6.66 -9.38
N GLY A 51 -18.63 7.25 -8.89
CA GLY A 51 -18.68 8.34 -7.94
C GLY A 51 -17.45 8.45 -7.05
N PRO A 52 -17.51 9.30 -6.00
CA PRO A 52 -16.41 9.47 -5.08
C PRO A 52 -16.17 8.19 -4.27
N PHE A 53 -14.90 7.87 -4.01
CA PHE A 53 -14.52 6.73 -3.19
C PHE A 53 -13.19 6.96 -2.50
N SER A 54 -12.84 6.05 -1.59
CA SER A 54 -11.54 6.06 -0.94
C SER A 54 -11.09 4.65 -0.62
N VAL A 55 -9.78 4.47 -0.63
CA VAL A 55 -9.10 3.24 -0.20
C VAL A 55 -8.03 3.59 0.82
N LEU A 56 -7.97 2.83 1.90
CA LEU A 56 -6.94 2.94 2.92
C LEU A 56 -6.33 1.56 3.16
N ALA A 57 -5.04 1.52 3.46
CA ALA A 57 -4.36 0.31 3.89
C ALA A 57 -3.14 0.66 4.76
N TRP A 58 -2.76 -0.27 5.63
CA TRP A 58 -1.42 -0.28 6.22
C TRP A 58 -0.50 -1.17 5.38
N ILE A 59 0.72 -0.71 5.12
CA ILE A 59 1.73 -1.46 4.37
C ILE A 59 3.09 -1.42 5.05
N LYS A 60 3.91 -2.44 4.84
CA LYS A 60 5.33 -2.46 5.25
C LYS A 60 6.18 -3.24 4.25
N GLY A 61 7.33 -2.68 3.87
CA GLY A 61 8.26 -3.31 2.93
C GLY A 61 7.86 -3.10 1.47
N GLY A 62 7.91 -4.15 0.66
CA GLY A 62 7.72 -4.06 -0.79
C GLY A 62 8.99 -3.57 -1.51
N ALA A 63 8.86 -3.32 -2.81
CA ALA A 63 9.93 -2.79 -3.66
C ALA A 63 9.36 -1.86 -4.73
N PRO A 64 10.16 -0.95 -5.30
CA PRO A 64 9.75 -0.10 -6.42
C PRO A 64 9.07 -0.88 -7.55
N GLY A 65 7.98 -0.35 -8.10
CA GLY A 65 7.22 -0.94 -9.21
C GLY A 65 6.20 -2.00 -8.79
N GLN A 66 6.07 -2.30 -7.50
CA GLN A 66 5.10 -3.27 -7.00
C GLN A 66 3.74 -2.64 -6.69
N THR A 67 2.69 -3.48 -6.72
CA THR A 67 1.30 -3.05 -6.55
C THR A 67 0.69 -3.59 -5.27
N ILE A 68 0.12 -2.68 -4.46
CA ILE A 68 -0.60 -3.00 -3.24
C ILE A 68 -2.04 -3.43 -3.57
N LEU A 69 -2.72 -2.63 -4.40
CA LEU A 69 -4.11 -2.84 -4.80
C LEU A 69 -4.31 -2.46 -6.26
N ALA A 70 -4.99 -3.31 -7.02
CA ALA A 70 -5.38 -3.08 -8.39
C ALA A 70 -6.82 -3.48 -8.64
N GLN A 71 -7.32 -3.12 -9.82
CA GLN A 71 -8.45 -3.77 -10.45
C GLN A 71 -7.96 -4.50 -11.69
N GLY A 72 -8.25 -5.79 -11.79
CA GLY A 72 -7.72 -6.67 -12.83
C GLY A 72 -8.01 -6.14 -14.23
N SER A 73 -7.03 -6.20 -15.13
CA SER A 73 -7.06 -5.64 -16.49
C SER A 73 -7.40 -4.14 -16.59
N GLY A 74 -7.60 -3.44 -15.46
CA GLY A 74 -7.97 -2.04 -15.39
C GLY A 74 -6.78 -1.16 -15.02
N ALA A 75 -6.66 -0.81 -13.73
CA ALA A 75 -5.65 0.11 -13.23
C ALA A 75 -5.07 -0.38 -11.90
N ASN A 76 -3.81 -0.04 -11.64
CA ASN A 76 -3.25 -0.15 -10.30
C ASN A 76 -3.78 1.03 -9.46
N TRP A 77 -4.59 0.73 -8.45
CA TRP A 77 -5.23 1.74 -7.59
C TRP A 77 -4.23 2.34 -6.61
N LEU A 78 -3.41 1.49 -5.99
CA LEU A 78 -2.30 1.87 -5.11
C LEU A 78 -1.10 1.01 -5.48
N ALA A 79 -0.03 1.66 -5.91
CA ALA A 79 1.23 1.02 -6.28
C ALA A 79 2.41 1.88 -5.85
N THR A 80 3.61 1.39 -6.12
CA THR A 80 4.86 2.12 -5.89
C THR A 80 5.53 2.42 -7.22
N ASP A 81 6.01 3.65 -7.34
CA ASP A 81 6.77 4.10 -8.51
C ASP A 81 8.00 3.21 -8.71
N ALA A 82 8.29 2.88 -9.97
CA ALA A 82 9.36 1.93 -10.32
C ALA A 82 10.76 2.51 -10.12
N LEU A 83 10.90 3.85 -10.12
CA LEU A 83 12.19 4.51 -9.96
C LEU A 83 12.50 4.77 -8.48
N THR A 84 11.50 5.19 -7.72
CA THR A 84 11.69 5.73 -6.37
C THR A 84 11.11 4.87 -5.26
N GLY A 85 10.13 4.02 -5.55
CA GLY A 85 9.32 3.37 -4.52
C GLY A 85 8.29 4.29 -3.86
N ALA A 86 8.08 5.49 -4.42
CA ALA A 86 7.08 6.43 -3.91
C ALA A 86 5.65 5.97 -4.18
N LEU A 87 4.71 6.33 -3.30
CA LEU A 87 3.31 5.96 -3.47
C LEU A 87 2.74 6.59 -4.75
N MET A 88 1.99 5.81 -5.52
CA MET A 88 1.33 6.28 -6.75
C MET A 88 -0.04 5.63 -6.98
N THR A 89 -0.79 6.21 -7.92
CA THR A 89 -2.00 5.61 -8.48
C THR A 89 -2.03 5.77 -10.00
N GLU A 90 -2.44 4.72 -10.70
CA GLU A 90 -2.69 4.74 -12.15
C GLU A 90 -4.15 5.06 -12.48
N LEU A 91 -5.02 5.22 -11.48
CA LEU A 91 -6.42 5.57 -11.69
C LEU A 91 -6.52 6.92 -12.39
N SER A 92 -6.80 6.90 -13.68
CA SER A 92 -6.91 8.09 -14.52
C SER A 92 -8.24 8.12 -15.26
N ARG A 93 -8.49 9.20 -16.01
CA ARG A 93 -9.54 9.23 -17.02
C ARG A 93 -9.29 8.15 -18.07
N GLY A 94 -10.35 7.64 -18.69
CA GLY A 94 -10.23 6.70 -19.81
C GLY A 94 -9.62 7.39 -21.05
N GLY A 95 -8.84 6.64 -21.84
CA GLY A 95 -8.30 7.09 -23.13
C GLY A 95 -6.78 7.37 -23.16
N ARG A 96 -6.29 7.87 -24.30
CA ARG A 96 -4.87 7.94 -24.69
C ARG A 96 -3.94 8.84 -23.85
N ALA A 97 -4.49 9.65 -22.94
CA ALA A 97 -3.73 10.64 -22.17
C ALA A 97 -3.79 10.40 -20.65
N ALA A 98 -3.93 9.14 -20.25
CA ALA A 98 -3.92 8.71 -18.86
C ALA A 98 -2.54 8.91 -18.22
N VAL A 99 -2.43 9.77 -17.19
CA VAL A 99 -1.19 10.00 -16.44
C VAL A 99 -1.39 9.53 -15.00
N ALA A 100 -0.44 8.75 -14.49
CA ALA A 100 -0.43 8.36 -13.09
C ALA A 100 -0.22 9.57 -12.17
N LEU A 101 -0.85 9.56 -11.00
CA LEU A 101 -0.51 10.52 -9.95
C LEU A 101 0.60 9.89 -9.10
N LEU A 102 1.78 10.50 -9.15
CA LEU A 102 2.94 10.13 -8.34
C LEU A 102 3.02 11.05 -7.11
N SER A 103 3.40 10.49 -5.97
CA SER A 103 3.82 11.27 -4.80
C SER A 103 5.33 11.36 -4.70
N GLU A 104 5.82 12.22 -3.80
CA GLU A 104 7.24 12.29 -3.42
C GLU A 104 7.57 11.39 -2.21
N ALA A 105 6.55 10.75 -1.62
CA ALA A 105 6.69 9.97 -0.40
C ALA A 105 7.06 8.51 -0.71
N VAL A 106 8.33 8.15 -0.46
CA VAL A 106 8.82 6.77 -0.52
C VAL A 106 8.18 5.94 0.58
N VAL A 107 7.48 4.86 0.22
CA VAL A 107 6.76 3.97 1.17
C VAL A 107 7.32 2.54 1.21
N THR A 108 8.44 2.32 0.51
CA THR A 108 9.17 1.04 0.45
C THR A 108 10.44 1.06 1.30
N ASP A 109 10.51 1.92 2.30
CA ASP A 109 11.68 2.12 3.17
C ASP A 109 11.84 1.02 4.25
N GLY A 110 10.89 0.09 4.31
CA GLY A 110 10.85 -1.00 5.30
C GLY A 110 10.05 -0.68 6.56
N ASN A 111 9.54 0.54 6.72
CA ASN A 111 8.68 0.95 7.84
C ASN A 111 7.20 0.67 7.54
N TRP A 112 6.38 0.71 8.58
CA TRP A 112 4.94 0.69 8.42
C TRP A 112 4.45 2.07 8.00
N HIS A 113 3.64 2.13 6.94
CA HIS A 113 2.94 3.33 6.52
C HIS A 113 1.44 3.10 6.41
N ARG A 114 0.66 4.11 6.81
CA ARG A 114 -0.77 4.19 6.51
C ARG A 114 -0.96 4.96 5.22
N ILE A 115 -1.29 4.26 4.14
CA ILE A 115 -1.50 4.86 2.82
C ILE A 115 -2.98 5.01 2.51
N ALA A 116 -3.32 6.03 1.72
CA ALA A 116 -4.67 6.20 1.22
C ALA A 116 -4.73 6.83 -0.18
N PHE A 117 -5.75 6.44 -0.93
CA PHE A 117 -6.23 7.14 -2.12
C PHE A 117 -7.64 7.67 -1.86
N THR A 118 -7.92 8.89 -2.29
CA THR A 118 -9.28 9.46 -2.25
C THR A 118 -9.60 10.11 -3.59
N TRP A 119 -10.82 9.87 -4.07
CA TRP A 119 -11.43 10.52 -5.22
C TRP A 119 -12.73 11.17 -4.78
N ASP A 120 -12.85 12.50 -4.97
CA ASP A 120 -14.06 13.28 -4.60
C ASP A 120 -14.95 13.62 -5.80
N GLY A 121 -14.68 13.02 -6.96
CA GLY A 121 -15.34 13.37 -8.23
C GLY A 121 -14.62 14.49 -9.01
N ARG A 122 -13.60 15.14 -8.43
CA ARG A 122 -12.86 16.24 -9.07
C ARG A 122 -11.34 16.18 -8.89
N SER A 123 -10.86 15.54 -7.84
CA SER A 123 -9.44 15.51 -7.52
C SER A 123 -9.03 14.16 -6.94
N ARG A 124 -7.94 13.61 -7.49
CA ARG A 124 -7.23 12.46 -6.93
C ARG A 124 -6.32 12.97 -5.83
N ARG A 125 -6.25 12.24 -4.72
CA ARG A 125 -5.32 12.55 -3.63
C ARG A 125 -4.71 11.28 -3.10
N LEU A 126 -3.41 11.33 -2.86
CA LEU A 126 -2.65 10.30 -2.15
C LEU A 126 -2.25 10.84 -0.79
N TYR A 127 -2.35 9.99 0.23
CA TYR A 127 -1.91 10.30 1.58
C TYR A 127 -0.96 9.22 2.08
N VAL A 128 0.06 9.66 2.83
CA VAL A 128 0.99 8.80 3.56
C VAL A 128 1.01 9.28 5.00
N ASP A 129 0.73 8.37 5.94
CA ASP A 129 0.69 8.62 7.37
C ASP A 129 -0.26 9.77 7.78
N GLY A 130 -1.35 9.92 7.03
CA GLY A 130 -2.36 10.97 7.23
C GLY A 130 -2.01 12.32 6.59
N VAL A 131 -0.83 12.48 6.02
CA VAL A 131 -0.38 13.70 5.34
C VAL A 131 -0.67 13.60 3.84
N LEU A 132 -1.15 14.69 3.23
CA LEU A 132 -1.36 14.76 1.78
C LEU A 132 -0.01 14.71 1.06
N ALA A 133 0.23 13.64 0.31
CA ALA A 133 1.49 13.38 -0.37
C ALA A 133 1.46 13.74 -1.86
N ALA A 134 0.28 13.68 -2.49
CA ALA A 134 0.08 14.13 -3.87
C ALA A 134 -1.38 14.50 -4.13
N LYS A 135 -1.60 15.41 -5.08
CA LYS A 135 -2.93 15.78 -5.54
C LYS A 135 -2.88 16.31 -6.96
N ASP A 136 -3.89 15.96 -7.75
CA ASP A 136 -4.21 16.67 -8.98
C ASP A 136 -5.72 16.76 -9.21
N ALA A 137 -6.10 17.56 -10.22
CA ALA A 137 -7.47 17.64 -10.68
C ALA A 137 -7.68 16.66 -11.84
N GLN A 138 -8.85 16.04 -11.84
CA GLN A 138 -9.32 15.23 -12.95
C GLN A 138 -10.82 15.37 -13.07
N ASP A 139 -11.32 15.14 -14.26
CA ASP A 139 -12.70 15.34 -14.67
C ASP A 139 -13.51 14.04 -14.62
N SER A 140 -12.83 12.88 -14.69
CA SER A 140 -13.45 11.56 -14.50
C SER A 140 -12.39 10.49 -14.19
N LEU A 141 -12.82 9.30 -13.81
CA LEU A 141 -12.00 8.09 -13.78
C LEU A 141 -12.55 7.06 -14.79
N ALA A 142 -11.66 6.22 -15.31
CA ALA A 142 -12.06 5.11 -16.18
C ALA A 142 -12.94 4.12 -15.40
N ALA A 143 -14.06 3.72 -16.00
CA ALA A 143 -14.91 2.68 -15.47
C ALA A 143 -14.21 1.32 -15.56
N SER A 144 -14.48 0.44 -14.60
CA SER A 144 -14.08 -0.96 -14.67
C SER A 144 -14.95 -1.80 -13.75
N SER A 145 -15.38 -2.94 -14.25
CA SER A 145 -16.16 -3.95 -13.51
C SER A 145 -15.32 -5.16 -13.11
N ALA A 146 -14.01 -5.14 -13.38
CA ALA A 146 -13.15 -6.27 -13.06
C ALA A 146 -12.94 -6.43 -11.55
N ASN A 147 -12.52 -7.63 -11.15
CA ASN A 147 -12.22 -7.95 -9.76
C ASN A 147 -11.14 -7.04 -9.18
N LEU A 148 -11.28 -6.75 -7.89
CA LEU A 148 -10.23 -6.14 -7.11
C LEU A 148 -9.15 -7.18 -6.81
N VAL A 149 -7.89 -6.77 -6.94
CA VAL A 149 -6.73 -7.64 -6.75
C VAL A 149 -5.82 -7.00 -5.71
N VAL A 150 -5.57 -7.71 -4.62
CA VAL A 150 -4.63 -7.29 -3.56
C VAL A 150 -3.31 -8.00 -3.78
N ARG A 151 -2.19 -7.27 -3.66
CA ARG A 151 -0.81 -7.78 -3.74
C ARG A 151 -0.32 -8.14 -5.14
N ALA A 152 -1.04 -7.79 -6.20
CA ALA A 152 -0.58 -7.99 -7.57
C ALA A 152 -1.02 -6.85 -8.47
N GLY A 153 -0.23 -6.60 -9.52
CA GLY A 153 -0.57 -5.62 -10.55
C GLY A 153 -1.81 -6.05 -11.35
N LYS A 154 -2.43 -5.08 -12.02
CA LYS A 154 -3.62 -5.25 -12.86
C LYS A 154 -3.55 -6.41 -13.87
N THR A 155 -2.37 -6.73 -14.39
CA THR A 155 -2.16 -7.86 -15.33
C THR A 155 -1.40 -9.03 -14.70
N MET A 156 -1.15 -9.00 -13.38
CA MET A 156 -0.38 -10.00 -12.64
C MET A 156 1.00 -10.29 -13.26
N ALA A 157 1.60 -9.29 -13.92
CA ALA A 157 2.90 -9.44 -14.55
C ALA A 157 3.99 -9.75 -13.50
N PRO A 158 5.01 -10.54 -13.87
CA PRO A 158 6.16 -10.77 -12.99
C PRO A 158 6.75 -9.46 -12.48
N GLY A 159 7.17 -9.44 -11.21
CA GLY A 159 7.73 -8.25 -10.56
C GLY A 159 6.69 -7.26 -10.02
N THR A 160 5.40 -7.36 -10.38
CA THR A 160 4.36 -6.45 -9.85
C THR A 160 3.79 -6.87 -8.50
N PHE A 161 4.12 -8.08 -8.03
CA PHE A 161 3.59 -8.64 -6.80
C PHE A 161 4.22 -7.95 -5.59
N TRP A 162 3.39 -7.50 -4.65
CA TRP A 162 3.87 -6.86 -3.43
C TRP A 162 4.62 -7.87 -2.55
N SER A 163 5.90 -7.61 -2.29
CA SER A 163 6.75 -8.45 -1.45
C SER A 163 6.76 -8.03 0.02
N GLY A 164 5.87 -7.11 0.42
CA GLY A 164 5.71 -6.65 1.79
C GLY A 164 4.48 -7.22 2.50
N ARG A 165 4.18 -6.63 3.65
CA ARG A 165 2.97 -6.89 4.44
C ARG A 165 1.89 -5.86 4.10
N ILE A 166 0.63 -6.28 4.16
CA ILE A 166 -0.56 -5.43 3.99
C ILE A 166 -1.51 -5.76 5.14
N ASP A 167 -2.16 -4.75 5.70
CA ASP A 167 -3.14 -4.90 6.77
C ASP A 167 -4.24 -3.83 6.69
N ASP A 168 -5.40 -4.09 7.31
CA ASP A 168 -6.48 -3.13 7.53
C ASP A 168 -6.91 -2.39 6.23
N VAL A 169 -7.11 -3.16 5.17
CA VAL A 169 -7.60 -2.64 3.88
C VAL A 169 -9.06 -2.23 4.02
N ARG A 170 -9.37 -0.97 3.72
CA ARG A 170 -10.72 -0.40 3.80
C ARG A 170 -11.07 0.30 2.51
N ILE A 171 -12.29 0.10 2.03
CA ILE A 171 -12.83 0.74 0.84
C ILE A 171 -14.14 1.42 1.22
N TYR A 172 -14.27 2.69 0.86
CA TYR A 172 -15.46 3.51 1.11
C TYR A 172 -16.05 3.99 -0.20
N ARG A 173 -17.38 3.92 -0.36
CA ARG A 173 -18.12 4.54 -1.48
C ARG A 173 -18.33 6.05 -1.31
N ARG A 174 -17.37 6.72 -0.65
CA ARG A 174 -17.32 8.17 -0.46
C ARG A 174 -15.88 8.61 -0.31
N ALA A 175 -15.61 9.88 -0.60
CA ALA A 175 -14.34 10.49 -0.23
C ALA A 175 -14.26 10.66 1.30
N VAL A 176 -13.22 10.12 1.93
CA VAL A 176 -12.91 10.36 3.34
C VAL A 176 -11.57 11.07 3.48
N LYS A 177 -11.40 11.89 4.52
CA LYS A 177 -10.07 12.39 4.91
C LYS A 177 -9.45 11.38 5.89
N PRO A 178 -8.29 10.78 5.59
CA PRO A 178 -7.66 9.74 6.41
C PRO A 178 -7.16 10.21 7.79
#